data_AF-A0A7C7MF52-F1
#
_entry.id   AF-A0A7C7MF52-F1
#
_cell.length_a   1.000
_cell.length_b   1.000
_cell.length_c   1.000
_cell.angle_alpha   90.00
_cell.angle_beta   90.00
_cell.angle_gamma   90.00
#
_symmetry.space_group_name_H-M   'P 1'
#
loop_
_entity.id
_entity.type
_entity.pdbx_description
1 polymer ?
#
loop_
_entity_poly.entity_id
_entity_poly.type
_entity_poly.pdbx_seq_one_letter_code
_entity_poly.pdbx_strand_id
1 'polypeptide(L)'
;MIDLVGSDGKKCLVLIEAKHLSGKSSIATNVTDEPLPTDQLAREMLNLRLLAQRNSADSHALVYVTSDAGLPIKDLSDAITELTDKTGVGSADQFYWTSWRVLPQILRAVELSARDPVEKKLVGDLRIILDQMGLDYFRGISSMGWSLGNQHWSFKQPSTTFSWAPLIVHPYVFRSTPLRFIWGRGGTRASFDWGWHVAK
;
A
#
# COMPACT_ATOMS: atom_id res chain seq x y z
N MET A 1 8.99 -8.65 -15.90
CA MET A 1 10.15 -7.75 -16.08
C MET A 1 9.81 -6.79 -17.20
N ILE A 2 10.16 -5.52 -17.07
CA ILE A 2 9.79 -4.45 -17.99
C ILE A 2 11.03 -3.60 -18.26
N ASP A 3 11.32 -3.33 -19.52
CA ASP A 3 12.35 -2.38 -19.93
C ASP A 3 11.72 -0.99 -20.04
N LEU A 4 12.23 -0.03 -19.28
CA LEU A 4 11.83 1.38 -19.38
C LEU A 4 12.99 2.18 -19.99
N VAL A 5 12.67 3.07 -20.92
CA VAL A 5 13.63 4.01 -21.50
C VAL A 5 13.19 5.42 -21.15
N GLY A 6 14.05 6.13 -20.40
CA GLY A 6 13.83 7.52 -20.04
C GLY A 6 13.89 8.44 -21.25
N SER A 7 13.38 9.67 -21.10
CA SER A 7 13.52 10.72 -22.13
C SER A 7 14.98 11.12 -22.37
N ASP A 8 15.87 10.84 -21.42
CA ASP A 8 17.32 10.97 -21.52
C ASP A 8 18.01 9.77 -22.19
N GLY A 9 17.23 8.78 -22.65
CA GLY A 9 17.72 7.57 -23.30
C GLY A 9 18.23 6.49 -22.33
N LYS A 10 18.23 6.75 -21.02
CA LYS A 10 18.69 5.77 -20.03
C LYS A 10 17.73 4.60 -19.91
N LYS A 11 18.28 3.41 -19.81
CA LYS A 11 17.55 2.14 -19.68
C LYS A 11 17.45 1.73 -18.22
N CYS A 12 16.22 1.55 -17.75
CA CYS A 12 15.93 1.01 -16.42
C CYS A 12 15.26 -0.35 -16.56
N LEU A 13 15.85 -1.37 -15.93
CA LEU A 13 15.26 -2.70 -15.87
C LEU A 13 14.38 -2.83 -14.62
N VAL A 14 13.09 -3.06 -14.83
CA VAL A 14 12.12 -3.15 -13.72
C VAL A 14 11.62 -4.58 -13.54
N LEU A 15 11.75 -5.10 -12.32
CA LEU A 15 11.08 -6.33 -11.89
C LEU A 15 9.83 -5.97 -11.10
N ILE A 16 8.72 -6.65 -11.38
CA ILE A 16 7.50 -6.54 -10.58
C ILE A 16 7.34 -7.87 -9.85
N GLU A 17 7.42 -7.85 -8.52
CA GLU A 17 7.14 -8.98 -7.65
C GLU A 17 5.78 -8.74 -7.00
N ALA A 18 4.81 -9.61 -7.27
CA ALA A 18 3.41 -9.34 -6.92
C ALA A 18 2.81 -10.46 -6.06
N LYS A 19 2.28 -10.10 -4.89
CA LYS A 19 1.76 -11.01 -3.86
C LYS A 19 0.35 -10.66 -3.44
N HIS A 20 -0.56 -11.62 -3.62
CA HIS A 20 -1.97 -11.44 -3.34
C HIS A 20 -2.48 -12.28 -2.15
N LEU A 21 -2.17 -13.59 -2.12
CA LEU A 21 -2.64 -14.52 -1.08
C LEU A 21 -1.52 -15.31 -0.38
N SER A 22 -0.27 -15.06 -0.75
CA SER A 22 0.89 -15.79 -0.27
C SER A 22 1.84 -14.83 0.47
N GLY A 23 2.28 -15.22 1.66
CA GLY A 23 3.39 -14.55 2.35
C GLY A 23 4.72 -14.71 1.58
N LYS A 24 5.84 -14.28 2.18
CA LYS A 24 7.19 -14.62 1.69
C LYS A 24 7.32 -16.13 1.48
N SER A 25 7.70 -16.56 0.27
CA SER A 25 7.78 -18.00 -0.07
C SER A 25 9.00 -18.66 0.57
N SER A 26 9.94 -17.85 1.07
CA SER A 26 11.02 -18.25 1.96
C SER A 26 11.14 -17.20 3.07
N ILE A 27 11.19 -17.66 4.32
CA ILE A 27 11.61 -16.85 5.46
C ILE A 27 13.14 -16.93 5.49
N ALA A 28 13.82 -15.78 5.69
CA ALA A 28 15.26 -15.76 5.89
C ALA A 28 15.64 -16.80 6.94
N THR A 29 16.46 -17.77 6.56
CA THR A 29 16.90 -18.81 7.49
C THR A 29 18.11 -18.23 8.20
N ASN A 30 18.19 -18.33 9.54
CA ASN A 30 19.33 -17.83 10.33
C ASN A 30 20.66 -18.59 10.08
N VAL A 31 20.78 -19.27 8.94
CA VAL A 31 22.02 -19.94 8.52
C VAL A 31 22.92 -18.86 7.94
N THR A 32 23.76 -18.32 8.80
CA THR A 32 24.71 -17.23 8.51
C THR A 32 25.80 -17.59 7.49
N ASP A 33 25.92 -18.87 7.11
CA ASP A 33 26.98 -19.36 6.22
C ASP A 33 26.57 -19.48 4.74
N GLU A 34 25.33 -19.17 4.35
CA GLU A 34 24.96 -19.18 2.92
C GLU A 34 25.43 -17.90 2.21
N PRO A 35 26.24 -18.01 1.13
CA PRO A 35 26.78 -16.84 0.43
C PRO A 35 25.73 -16.08 -0.39
N LEU A 36 24.55 -16.68 -0.61
CA LEU A 36 23.46 -16.08 -1.38
C LEU A 36 22.30 -15.67 -0.46
N PRO A 37 21.56 -14.60 -0.78
CA PRO A 37 20.37 -14.22 -0.02
C PRO A 37 19.31 -15.32 0.01
N THR A 38 18.76 -15.54 1.20
CA THR A 38 17.70 -16.51 1.52
C THR A 38 16.33 -15.86 1.53
N ASP A 39 16.24 -14.58 1.92
CA ASP A 39 15.05 -13.75 1.70
C ASP A 39 14.74 -13.68 0.20
N GLN A 40 13.47 -13.93 -0.10
CA GLN A 40 13.00 -13.98 -1.48
C GLN A 40 13.22 -12.64 -2.20
N LEU A 41 12.91 -11.50 -1.58
CA LEU A 41 13.06 -10.18 -2.21
C LEU A 41 14.52 -9.81 -2.40
N ALA A 42 15.39 -10.14 -1.44
CA ALA A 42 16.83 -9.94 -1.58
C ALA A 42 17.40 -10.75 -2.75
N ARG A 43 16.96 -12.00 -2.92
CA ARG A 43 17.36 -12.86 -4.03
C ARG A 43 16.87 -12.34 -5.38
N GLU A 44 15.61 -11.91 -5.47
CA GLU A 44 15.06 -11.33 -6.69
C GLU A 44 15.78 -10.03 -7.09
N MET A 45 16.13 -9.18 -6.11
CA MET A 45 16.92 -7.98 -6.36
C MET A 45 18.33 -8.33 -6.87
N LEU A 46 18.99 -9.32 -6.27
CA LEU A 46 20.30 -9.77 -6.74
C LEU A 46 20.23 -10.29 -8.17
N ASN A 47 19.23 -11.11 -8.50
CA ASN A 47 19.00 -11.60 -9.85
C ASN A 47 18.76 -10.45 -10.84
N LEU A 48 17.91 -9.50 -10.47
CA LEU A 48 17.62 -8.31 -11.27
C LEU A 48 18.89 -7.51 -11.55
N ARG A 49 19.72 -7.27 -10.54
CA ARG A 49 21.00 -6.56 -10.68
C ARG A 49 21.93 -7.26 -11.67
N LEU A 50 22.06 -8.59 -11.58
CA LEU A 50 22.89 -9.37 -12.49
C LEU A 50 22.37 -9.31 -13.94
N LEU A 51 21.04 -9.33 -14.11
CA LEU A 51 20.40 -9.19 -15.42
C LEU A 51 20.58 -7.78 -16.00
N ALA A 52 20.43 -6.74 -15.17
CA ALA A 52 20.64 -5.36 -15.57
C ALA A 52 22.06 -5.14 -16.09
N GLN A 53 23.07 -5.70 -15.41
CA GLN A 53 24.46 -5.67 -15.86
C GLN A 53 24.65 -6.39 -17.20
N ARG A 54 24.10 -7.59 -17.36
CA ARG A 54 24.18 -8.36 -18.62
C ARG A 54 23.51 -7.63 -19.78
N ASN A 55 22.42 -6.93 -19.52
CA ASN A 55 21.65 -6.20 -20.52
C ASN A 55 22.16 -4.77 -20.76
N SER A 56 23.23 -4.35 -20.07
CA SER A 56 23.75 -2.98 -20.13
C SER A 56 22.67 -1.94 -19.82
N ALA A 57 21.82 -2.21 -18.82
CA ALA A 57 20.87 -1.24 -18.29
C ALA A 57 21.60 -0.26 -17.36
N ASP A 58 21.25 1.02 -17.43
CA ASP A 58 21.83 2.09 -16.60
C ASP A 58 21.36 2.00 -15.15
N SER A 59 20.16 1.49 -14.93
CA SER A 59 19.57 1.31 -13.61
C SER A 59 18.63 0.11 -13.55
N HIS A 60 18.22 -0.23 -12.33
CA HIS A 60 17.22 -1.28 -12.09
C HIS A 60 16.39 -0.95 -10.85
N ALA A 61 15.15 -1.47 -10.84
CA ALA A 61 14.20 -1.27 -9.76
C ALA A 61 13.32 -2.50 -9.56
N LEU A 62 13.06 -2.84 -8.30
CA LEU A 62 12.11 -3.87 -7.92
C LEU A 62 10.85 -3.18 -7.37
N VAL A 63 9.72 -3.44 -7.99
CA VAL A 63 8.40 -3.00 -7.53
C VAL A 63 7.72 -4.16 -6.83
N TYR A 64 7.55 -4.05 -5.52
CA TYR A 64 6.85 -5.01 -4.69
C TYR A 64 5.37 -4.63 -4.60
N VAL A 65 4.49 -5.51 -5.08
CA VAL A 65 3.04 -5.28 -5.07
C VAL A 65 2.41 -6.21 -4.04
N THR A 66 1.83 -5.66 -2.97
CA THR A 66 1.20 -6.48 -1.92
C THR A 66 -0.23 -6.09 -1.62
N SER A 67 -0.94 -6.93 -0.87
CA SER A 67 -2.23 -6.60 -0.29
C SER A 67 -2.10 -5.88 1.05
N ASP A 68 -0.95 -5.28 1.40
CA ASP A 68 -0.80 -4.53 2.64
C ASP A 68 -1.49 -3.16 2.54
N ALA A 69 -2.01 -2.69 3.68
CA ALA A 69 -2.69 -1.38 3.76
C ALA A 69 -1.69 -0.21 3.79
N GLY A 70 -0.46 -0.48 4.22
CA GLY A 70 0.66 0.44 4.21
C GLY A 70 1.92 -0.28 3.76
N LEU A 71 2.98 0.49 3.56
CA LEU A 71 4.29 -0.02 3.16
C LEU A 71 4.73 -1.16 4.10
N PRO A 72 5.04 -2.37 3.59
CA PRO A 72 5.53 -3.48 4.40
C PRO A 72 6.99 -3.23 4.78
N ILE A 73 7.22 -2.30 5.71
CA ILE A 73 8.54 -1.79 6.10
C ILE A 73 9.48 -2.95 6.48
N LYS A 74 8.98 -3.89 7.29
CA LYS A 74 9.76 -5.04 7.74
C LYS A 74 10.24 -5.91 6.57
N ASP A 75 9.35 -6.21 5.63
CA ASP A 75 9.69 -7.06 4.49
C ASP A 75 10.81 -6.45 3.65
N LEU A 76 10.77 -5.14 3.44
CA LEU A 76 11.77 -4.41 2.68
C LEU A 76 13.06 -4.23 3.49
N SER A 77 12.97 -3.90 4.78
CA SER A 77 14.15 -3.71 5.63
C SER A 77 14.95 -5.01 5.78
N ASP A 78 14.26 -6.13 5.98
CA ASP A 78 14.89 -7.45 6.12
C ASP A 78 15.63 -7.82 4.82
N ALA A 79 14.99 -7.57 3.67
CA ALA A 79 15.58 -7.83 2.36
C ALA A 79 16.78 -6.94 2.05
N ILE A 80 16.69 -5.63 2.33
CA ILE A 80 17.79 -4.67 2.12
C ILE A 80 18.96 -5.01 3.03
N THR A 81 18.69 -5.35 4.30
CA THR A 81 19.72 -5.71 5.28
C THR A 81 20.44 -6.97 4.83
N GLU A 82 19.73 -8.06 4.51
CA GLU A 82 20.36 -9.29 4.05
C GLU A 82 21.14 -9.10 2.75
N LEU A 83 20.61 -8.32 1.80
CA LEU A 83 21.30 -8.00 0.56
C LEU A 83 22.61 -7.22 0.82
N THR A 84 22.57 -6.27 1.76
CA THR A 84 23.75 -5.49 2.17
C THR A 84 24.78 -6.38 2.84
N ASP A 85 24.37 -7.20 3.79
CA ASP A 85 25.26 -8.08 4.55
C ASP A 85 25.96 -9.10 3.64
N LYS A 86 25.26 -9.64 2.64
CA LYS A 86 25.79 -10.69 1.76
C LYS A 86 26.54 -10.17 0.54
N THR A 87 26.23 -8.98 0.05
CA THR A 87 26.80 -8.46 -1.21
C THR A 87 27.59 -7.17 -1.05
N GLY A 88 27.57 -6.56 0.14
CA GLY A 88 28.16 -5.24 0.43
C GLY A 88 27.41 -4.07 -0.19
N VAL A 89 26.33 -4.31 -0.95
CA VAL A 89 25.60 -3.27 -1.69
C VAL A 89 24.09 -3.58 -1.65
N GLY A 90 23.40 -3.01 -0.67
CA GLY A 90 21.94 -2.90 -0.66
C GLY A 90 21.54 -1.43 -0.55
N SER A 91 20.68 -0.96 -1.45
CA SER A 91 20.12 0.39 -1.39
C SER A 91 18.60 0.32 -1.37
N ALA A 92 17.98 1.14 -0.52
CA ALA A 92 16.54 1.34 -0.49
C ALA A 92 16.01 1.99 -1.78
N ASP A 93 16.85 2.75 -2.50
CA ASP A 93 16.45 3.53 -3.67
C ASP A 93 16.01 2.67 -4.86
N GLN A 94 16.32 1.37 -4.83
CA GLN A 94 15.98 0.41 -5.87
C GLN A 94 14.70 -0.38 -5.53
N PHE A 95 14.17 -0.24 -4.32
CA PHE A 95 12.95 -0.89 -3.88
C PHE A 95 11.79 0.10 -3.90
N TYR A 96 10.75 -0.27 -4.64
CA TYR A 96 9.49 0.45 -4.71
C TYR A 96 8.38 -0.46 -4.23
N TRP A 97 7.31 0.14 -3.73
CA TRP A 97 6.14 -0.60 -3.30
C TRP A 97 4.86 0.08 -3.75
N THR A 98 3.89 -0.74 -4.12
CA THR A 98 2.50 -0.31 -4.26
C THR A 98 1.58 -1.40 -3.76
N SER A 99 0.33 -1.04 -3.51
CA SER A 99 -0.68 -1.99 -3.07
C SER A 99 -1.57 -2.40 -4.23
N TRP A 100 -2.03 -3.66 -4.24
CA TRP A 100 -3.09 -4.12 -5.16
C TRP A 100 -4.33 -3.23 -5.11
N ARG A 101 -4.54 -2.53 -3.99
CA ARG A 101 -5.66 -1.63 -3.74
C ARG A 101 -5.60 -0.30 -4.48
N VAL A 102 -4.44 0.06 -5.02
CA VAL A 102 -4.29 1.30 -5.80
C VAL A 102 -4.51 1.04 -7.29
N LEU A 103 -4.32 -0.21 -7.72
CA LEU A 103 -4.38 -0.59 -9.14
C LEU A 103 -5.74 -0.31 -9.79
N PRO A 104 -6.91 -0.56 -9.18
CA PRO A 104 -8.19 -0.26 -9.82
C PRO A 104 -8.34 1.22 -10.21
N GLN A 105 -7.83 2.14 -9.38
CA GLN A 105 -7.85 3.57 -9.67
C GLN A 105 -6.89 3.94 -10.81
N ILE A 106 -5.70 3.34 -10.83
CA ILE A 106 -4.73 3.51 -11.91
C ILE A 106 -5.31 2.99 -13.23
N LEU A 107 -5.88 1.78 -13.24
CA LEU A 107 -6.50 1.18 -14.42
C LEU A 107 -7.66 2.04 -14.93
N ARG A 108 -8.48 2.61 -14.05
CA ARG A 108 -9.53 3.57 -14.45
C ARG A 108 -8.94 4.80 -15.14
N ALA A 109 -7.87 5.40 -14.60
CA ALA A 109 -7.23 6.57 -15.21
C ALA A 109 -6.62 6.23 -16.59
N VAL A 110 -6.04 5.04 -16.73
CA VAL A 110 -5.51 4.55 -18.00
C VAL A 110 -6.65 4.27 -18.99
N GLU A 111 -7.73 3.60 -18.58
CA GLU A 111 -8.93 3.34 -19.41
C GLU A 111 -9.54 4.63 -19.97
N LEU A 112 -9.57 5.70 -19.17
CA LEU A 112 -10.08 7.01 -19.58
C LEU A 112 -9.16 7.74 -20.56
N SER A 113 -7.85 7.52 -20.48
CA SER A 113 -6.85 8.19 -21.32
C SER A 113 -6.44 7.37 -22.55
N ALA A 114 -6.73 6.07 -22.58
CA ALA A 114 -6.45 5.16 -23.68
C ALA A 114 -7.15 5.61 -24.97
N ARG A 115 -6.36 5.76 -26.03
CA ARG A 115 -6.84 6.15 -27.37
C ARG A 115 -7.16 4.94 -28.23
N ASP A 116 -6.45 3.84 -28.03
CA ASP A 116 -6.69 2.58 -28.73
C ASP A 116 -7.91 1.86 -28.12
N PRO A 117 -8.95 1.53 -28.92
CA PRO A 117 -10.10 0.78 -28.45
C PRO A 117 -9.74 -0.60 -27.87
N VAL A 118 -8.69 -1.26 -28.37
CA VAL A 118 -8.28 -2.58 -27.88
C VAL A 118 -7.63 -2.46 -26.51
N GLU A 119 -6.63 -1.59 -26.36
CA GLU A 119 -6.03 -1.24 -25.07
C GLU A 119 -7.10 -0.87 -24.04
N LYS A 120 -8.03 0.01 -24.41
CA LYS A 120 -9.11 0.45 -23.51
C LYS A 120 -9.95 -0.72 -23.02
N LYS A 121 -10.30 -1.66 -23.90
CA LYS A 121 -11.07 -2.85 -23.52
C LYS A 121 -10.28 -3.78 -22.60
N LEU A 122 -9.01 -4.03 -22.90
CA LEU A 122 -8.13 -4.86 -22.07
C LEU A 122 -7.97 -4.29 -20.66
N VAL A 123 -7.73 -2.98 -20.56
CA VAL A 123 -7.61 -2.28 -19.27
C VAL A 123 -8.93 -2.32 -18.50
N GLY A 124 -10.07 -2.15 -19.20
CA GLY A 124 -11.40 -2.30 -18.62
C GLY A 124 -11.66 -3.71 -18.07
N ASP A 125 -11.31 -4.74 -18.81
CA ASP A 125 -11.46 -6.14 -18.39
C ASP A 125 -10.58 -6.44 -17.16
N LEU A 126 -9.32 -5.98 -17.14
CA LEU A 126 -8.43 -6.11 -15.99
C LEU A 126 -8.99 -5.40 -14.75
N ARG A 127 -9.57 -4.21 -14.93
CA ARG A 127 -10.22 -3.47 -13.84
C ARG A 127 -11.40 -4.27 -13.27
N ILE A 128 -12.24 -4.85 -14.13
CA ILE A 128 -13.37 -5.69 -13.71
C ILE A 128 -12.90 -6.88 -12.90
N ILE A 129 -11.80 -7.54 -13.30
CA ILE A 129 -11.24 -8.67 -12.55
C ILE A 129 -10.80 -8.23 -11.16
N LEU A 130 -10.01 -7.15 -11.04
CA LEU A 130 -9.56 -6.66 -9.73
C LEU A 130 -10.73 -6.21 -8.85
N ASP A 131 -11.77 -5.63 -9.45
CA ASP A 131 -13.02 -5.25 -8.78
C ASP A 131 -13.76 -6.48 -8.22
N GLN A 132 -13.79 -7.58 -8.97
CA GLN A 132 -14.42 -8.83 -8.53
C GLN A 132 -13.62 -9.55 -7.45
N MET A 133 -12.30 -9.37 -7.44
CA MET A 133 -11.42 -9.90 -6.37
C MET A 133 -11.59 -9.18 -5.03
N GLY A 134 -12.34 -8.07 -4.98
CA GLY A 134 -12.63 -7.35 -3.74
C GLY A 134 -11.41 -6.65 -3.15
N LEU A 135 -10.47 -6.24 -4.00
CA LEU A 135 -9.19 -5.67 -3.58
C LEU A 135 -9.29 -4.22 -3.08
N ASP A 136 -10.36 -3.51 -3.40
CA ASP A 136 -10.60 -2.14 -2.92
C ASP A 136 -11.23 -2.11 -1.52
N TYR A 137 -10.59 -1.42 -0.56
CA TYR A 137 -11.15 -1.27 0.80
C TYR A 137 -12.39 -0.38 0.86
N PHE A 138 -12.43 0.70 0.06
CA PHE A 138 -13.47 1.72 0.14
C PHE A 138 -13.98 2.08 -1.25
N ARG A 139 -15.17 1.58 -1.60
CA ARG A 139 -15.94 2.02 -2.78
C ARG A 139 -16.75 3.30 -2.54
N GLY A 140 -16.47 3.99 -1.43
CA GLY A 140 -17.36 5.02 -0.88
C GLY A 140 -18.66 4.42 -0.34
N ILE A 141 -19.53 5.28 0.16
CA ILE A 141 -20.91 4.91 0.48
C ILE A 141 -21.69 4.99 -0.83
N SER A 142 -22.09 3.85 -1.40
CA SER A 142 -23.12 3.85 -2.43
C SER A 142 -24.38 4.37 -1.77
N SER A 143 -24.79 5.56 -2.16
CA SER A 143 -26.00 6.12 -1.60
C SER A 143 -27.24 5.36 -2.07
N MET A 144 -27.15 4.40 -2.98
CA MET A 144 -28.30 3.68 -3.57
C MET A 144 -29.43 4.64 -4.00
N GLY A 145 -29.07 5.80 -4.55
CA GLY A 145 -30.02 6.85 -4.93
C GLY A 145 -30.43 7.79 -3.79
N TRP A 146 -29.88 7.64 -2.58
CA TRP A 146 -30.04 8.61 -1.50
C TRP A 146 -29.20 9.83 -1.83
N SER A 147 -29.82 10.97 -2.10
CA SER A 147 -29.12 12.25 -1.96
C SER A 147 -29.29 12.69 -0.51
N LEU A 148 -28.22 13.13 0.15
CA LEU A 148 -28.32 13.75 1.48
C LEU A 148 -28.94 15.17 1.41
N GLY A 149 -29.62 15.51 0.30
CA GLY A 149 -30.02 16.87 -0.05
C GLY A 149 -28.81 17.80 -0.23
N ASN A 150 -29.07 19.10 -0.35
CA ASN A 150 -28.04 20.12 -0.19
C ASN A 150 -27.59 20.15 1.26
N GLN A 151 -26.49 19.48 1.56
CA GLN A 151 -25.95 19.44 2.91
C GLN A 151 -25.45 20.83 3.32
N HIS A 152 -26.18 21.48 4.21
CA HIS A 152 -25.69 22.66 4.92
C HIS A 152 -24.86 22.21 6.12
N TRP A 153 -23.56 22.08 5.91
CA TRP A 153 -22.62 21.90 7.00
C TRP A 153 -22.41 23.24 7.70
N SER A 154 -22.94 23.38 8.91
CA SER A 154 -22.59 24.48 9.80
C SER A 154 -21.81 23.93 10.99
N PHE A 155 -20.59 24.40 11.18
CA PHE A 155 -19.85 24.14 12.41
C PHE A 155 -20.58 24.83 13.57
N LYS A 156 -20.89 24.10 14.66
CA LYS A 156 -21.60 24.65 15.82
C LYS A 156 -20.83 25.77 16.54
N GLN A 157 -19.54 25.90 16.28
CA GLN A 157 -18.69 26.99 16.77
C GLN A 157 -17.70 27.39 15.65
N PRO A 158 -17.36 28.68 15.52
CA PRO A 158 -16.35 29.11 14.56
C PRO A 158 -14.99 28.50 14.95
N SER A 159 -14.27 28.05 13.93
CA SER A 159 -12.94 27.47 14.02
C SER A 159 -12.00 28.32 14.88
N THR A 160 -11.57 27.78 16.02
CA THR A 160 -10.35 28.25 16.67
C THR A 160 -9.18 27.95 15.73
N THR A 161 -8.40 28.99 15.47
CA THR A 161 -7.20 29.00 14.64
C THR A 161 -6.31 27.79 14.93
N PHE A 162 -6.01 26.97 13.93
CA PHE A 162 -5.01 25.91 14.07
C PHE A 162 -3.62 26.49 13.81
N SER A 163 -2.83 26.62 14.88
CA SER A 163 -1.39 26.87 14.81
C SER A 163 -0.65 25.55 14.96
N TRP A 164 0.07 25.13 13.93
CA TRP A 164 0.96 23.98 14.01
C TRP A 164 2.29 24.41 14.64
N ALA A 165 2.42 24.25 15.95
CA ALA A 165 3.70 24.28 16.63
C ALA A 165 4.28 22.85 16.73
N PRO A 166 5.61 22.66 16.66
CA PRO A 166 6.23 21.35 16.86
C PRO A 166 5.94 20.83 18.28
N LEU A 167 5.55 19.56 18.38
CA LEU A 167 5.18 18.90 19.64
C LEU A 167 6.41 18.74 20.56
N ILE A 168 6.47 19.51 21.64
CA ILE A 168 7.19 19.11 22.86
C ILE A 168 6.24 18.19 23.63
N VAL A 169 6.52 16.89 23.62
CA VAL A 169 5.65 15.87 24.22
C VAL A 169 5.93 15.80 25.73
N HIS A 170 5.06 16.38 26.54
CA HIS A 170 4.97 16.07 27.97
C HIS A 170 4.18 14.76 28.17
N PRO A 171 4.44 13.98 29.25
CA PRO A 171 3.81 12.67 29.44
C PRO A 171 2.28 12.82 29.59
N TYR A 172 1.55 12.30 28.60
CA TYR A 172 0.09 12.27 28.62
C TYR A 172 -0.41 11.13 29.51
N VAL A 173 -1.34 11.43 30.42
CA VAL A 173 -2.15 10.43 31.11
C VAL A 173 -3.45 10.26 30.33
N PHE A 174 -3.64 9.09 29.72
CA PHE A 174 -4.87 8.78 29.00
C PHE A 174 -6.01 8.53 29.98
N ARG A 175 -7.01 9.42 30.02
CA ARG A 175 -8.27 9.19 30.74
C ARG A 175 -9.33 8.78 29.74
N SER A 176 -9.61 7.48 29.68
CA SER A 176 -10.75 6.99 28.88
C SER A 176 -12.06 7.52 29.48
N THR A 177 -12.91 8.11 28.63
CA THR A 177 -14.28 8.47 29.01
C THR A 177 -15.21 7.50 28.29
N PRO A 178 -16.16 6.84 28.97
CA PRO A 178 -17.07 5.89 28.32
C PRO A 178 -17.94 6.61 27.27
N LEU A 179 -18.08 5.99 26.10
CA LEU A 179 -18.98 6.46 25.05
C LEU A 179 -20.30 5.69 25.16
N ARG A 180 -21.42 6.42 25.30
CA ARG A 180 -22.77 5.83 25.31
C ARG A 180 -23.34 5.86 23.90
N PHE A 181 -23.67 4.68 23.37
CA PHE A 181 -24.35 4.56 22.08
C PHE A 181 -25.84 4.31 22.30
N ILE A 182 -26.68 5.11 21.64
CA ILE A 182 -28.14 4.96 21.69
C ILE A 182 -28.59 4.52 20.30
N TRP A 183 -29.15 3.32 20.22
CA TRP A 183 -29.71 2.78 18.99
C TRP A 183 -31.23 2.68 19.12
N GLY A 184 -31.94 3.01 18.05
CA GLY A 184 -33.39 2.88 18.02
C GLY A 184 -33.91 2.68 16.60
N ARG A 185 -34.87 1.78 16.46
CA ARG A 185 -35.71 1.65 15.26
C ARG A 185 -37.16 1.83 15.71
N GLY A 186 -37.94 2.58 14.92
CA GLY A 186 -39.34 2.97 15.14
C GLY A 186 -39.99 2.48 16.44
N GLY A 187 -40.02 3.34 17.45
CA GLY A 187 -40.80 3.13 18.69
C GLY A 187 -40.07 2.47 19.87
N THR A 188 -38.92 1.82 19.65
CA THR A 188 -38.12 1.23 20.75
C THR A 188 -36.70 1.79 20.77
N ARG A 189 -36.25 2.24 21.94
CA ARG A 189 -34.88 2.70 22.20
C ARG A 189 -34.18 1.71 23.12
N ALA A 190 -32.98 1.30 22.74
CA ALA A 190 -32.05 0.60 23.62
C ALA A 190 -30.77 1.41 23.73
N SER A 191 -30.30 1.61 24.95
CA SER A 191 -29.03 2.29 25.25
C SER A 191 -28.03 1.30 25.80
N PHE A 192 -26.81 1.32 25.27
CA PHE A 192 -25.71 0.52 25.78
C PHE A 192 -24.54 1.44 26.13
N ASP A 193 -23.99 1.23 27.32
CA ASP A 193 -22.77 1.87 27.77
C ASP A 193 -21.58 1.08 27.24
N TRP A 194 -20.73 1.73 26.44
CA TRP A 194 -19.54 1.12 25.88
C TRP A 194 -18.29 1.75 26.52
N GLY A 195 -17.44 0.92 27.11
CA GLY A 195 -16.22 1.33 27.77
C GLY A 195 -15.08 0.36 27.46
N TRP A 196 -13.86 0.89 27.41
CA TRP A 196 -12.65 0.07 27.33
C TRP A 196 -12.44 -0.63 28.67
N HIS A 197 -12.66 -1.94 28.72
CA HIS A 197 -12.17 -2.74 29.83
C HIS A 197 -10.69 -3.02 29.59
N VAL A 198 -9.82 -2.38 30.35
CA VAL A 198 -8.42 -2.77 30.42
C VAL A 198 -8.38 -4.11 31.15
N ALA A 199 -8.09 -5.19 30.43
CA ALA A 199 -7.81 -6.48 31.05
C ALA A 199 -6.60 -6.30 31.99
N LYS A 200 -6.76 -6.75 33.25
CA LYS A 200 -5.66 -6.78 34.22
C LYS A 200 -4.61 -7.80 33.82
#